data_AF-A0A7S2S085-F1
#
_entry.id   AF-A0A7S2S085-F1
#
_cell.length_a   1.000
_cell.length_b   1.000
_cell.length_c   1.000
_cell.angle_alpha   90.00
_cell.angle_beta   90.00
_cell.angle_gamma   90.00
#
_symmetry.space_group_name_H-M   'P 1'
#
loop_
_entity.id
_entity.type
_entity.pdbx_description
1 polymer ?
#
loop_
_entity_poly.entity_id
_entity_poly.type
_entity_poly.pdbx_seq_one_letter_code
_entity_poly.pdbx_strand_id
1 'polypeptide(L)'
;AHPGRHSRRPSAHLHLVEALLQVVEGMYRGGDLGEPDYHLLRNLILEDHEILASAHDKFKHGIDEHDLQELLTSLIRAEKARQRAVDEAHRAHETPSWSTIPKTLLNLLQVAEAQELIAHDDAILLCNAFVHGNDLVHGAWEAYEVMQDERDLLDTLIRIVRTGALTRDMAQSSNSAAAGVSKAAARHDTGAEEGEAGMSDEDVQVIKHLITTLANQGGLSASHKEVLLALADRRHKVLLAAYEVFAADQDLEEFLDTLRVTADHMASELAGPGSNGAGEMEESEDGMAARELKELLDCLVADEKLNNLEHVTLCRLIDGGDPNVYAAYDVYTECDDVGDLIDTLMRVVRREIRRGTAGAGHARASGANGHGAGQIRYTASDAVAEANGARSWGGELSESGEYEQDLGDEEEDEEEEEDEEEDEEDLAGGDLSLSTDDRKEIIMMMLERGTLDHKEAVTLTRRLLVDEDEALHDAFDAFEVNRDGRDLVMSLKTLAGDDPEAVPLSMGELAMHVDGRELEEEEDDEDDEAREARREPIVNSFSEVIASMGLTEEEATALRLSLARENVFMRACLEVFRVERDEDDLKDSLKRIARRTINAASLGPIAGSN
;
A
#
# COMPACT_ATOMS: atom_id res chain seq x y z
N ALA A 1 -9.54 43.44 -70.18
CA ALA A 1 -10.03 43.36 -68.79
C ALA A 1 -9.14 42.35 -68.06
N HIS A 2 -8.21 42.84 -67.23
CA HIS A 2 -7.33 42.01 -66.40
C HIS A 2 -7.99 41.77 -65.04
N PRO A 3 -8.00 40.54 -64.51
CA PRO A 3 -8.49 40.30 -63.16
C PRO A 3 -7.45 40.80 -62.16
N GLY A 4 -7.90 41.63 -61.21
CA GLY A 4 -7.08 42.20 -60.16
C GLY A 4 -6.52 41.11 -59.26
N ARG A 5 -5.18 41.04 -59.19
CA ARG A 5 -4.47 40.32 -58.14
C ARG A 5 -4.76 41.03 -56.81
N HIS A 6 -5.67 40.47 -56.02
CA HIS A 6 -5.75 40.77 -54.60
C HIS A 6 -4.47 40.23 -53.95
N SER A 7 -3.52 41.13 -53.68
CA SER A 7 -2.43 40.88 -52.75
C SER A 7 -3.06 40.55 -51.40
N ARG A 8 -3.15 39.25 -51.07
CA ARG A 8 -3.42 38.79 -49.71
C ARG A 8 -2.27 39.33 -48.87
N ARG A 9 -2.57 40.30 -48.01
CA ARG A 9 -1.63 40.68 -46.96
C ARG A 9 -1.34 39.42 -46.15
N PRO A 10 -0.07 39.06 -45.91
CA PRO A 10 0.25 38.01 -44.95
C PRO A 10 -0.48 38.32 -43.64
N SER A 11 -1.14 37.32 -43.07
CA SER A 11 -1.87 37.48 -41.81
C SER A 11 -0.89 37.99 -40.75
N ALA A 12 -1.31 38.94 -39.92
CA ALA A 12 -0.47 39.49 -38.84
C ALA A 12 0.11 38.39 -37.92
N HIS A 13 -0.56 37.24 -37.86
CA HIS A 13 -0.14 36.03 -37.18
C HIS A 13 1.19 35.45 -37.70
N LEU A 14 1.39 35.38 -39.02
CA LEU A 14 2.66 34.88 -39.60
C LEU A 14 3.87 35.72 -39.19
N HIS A 15 3.68 37.04 -39.05
CA HIS A 15 4.74 37.94 -38.61
C HIS A 15 5.08 37.78 -37.13
N LEU A 16 4.10 37.41 -36.29
CA LEU A 16 4.36 37.11 -34.89
C LEU A 16 5.14 35.79 -34.76
N VAL A 17 4.69 34.74 -35.44
CA VAL A 17 5.35 33.43 -35.42
C VAL A 17 6.82 33.57 -35.85
N GLU A 18 7.08 34.31 -36.92
CA GLU A 18 8.45 34.56 -37.38
C GLU A 18 9.28 35.38 -36.38
N ALA A 19 8.69 36.38 -35.72
CA ALA A 19 9.37 37.15 -34.68
C ALA A 19 9.68 36.31 -33.43
N LEU A 20 8.76 35.45 -33.00
CA LEU A 20 8.97 34.55 -31.87
C LEU A 20 10.06 33.52 -32.17
N LEU A 21 10.07 32.93 -33.37
CA LEU A 21 11.12 32.01 -33.80
C LEU A 21 12.49 32.70 -33.83
N GLN A 22 12.58 33.94 -34.29
CA GLN A 22 13.85 34.69 -34.28
C GLN A 22 14.38 34.95 -32.86
N VAL A 23 13.49 35.22 -31.90
CA VAL A 23 13.89 35.45 -30.50
C VAL A 23 14.33 34.14 -29.86
N VAL A 24 13.60 33.04 -30.08
CA VAL A 24 13.96 31.71 -29.59
C VAL A 24 15.30 31.23 -30.19
N GLU A 25 15.55 31.45 -31.49
CA GLU A 25 16.86 31.20 -32.11
C GLU A 25 17.96 32.11 -31.54
N GLY A 26 17.63 33.37 -31.21
CA GLY A 26 18.55 34.31 -30.58
C GLY A 26 18.99 33.84 -29.19
N MET A 27 18.03 33.43 -28.35
CA MET A 27 18.29 32.90 -27.00
C MET A 27 19.10 31.61 -27.04
N TYR A 28 18.81 30.70 -27.98
CA TYR A 28 19.59 29.47 -28.17
C TYR A 28 21.03 29.77 -28.60
N ARG A 29 21.23 30.67 -29.57
CA ARG A 29 22.59 31.08 -29.99
C ARG A 29 23.34 31.86 -28.90
N GLY A 30 22.61 32.54 -28.02
CA GLY A 30 23.14 33.26 -26.87
C GLY A 30 23.59 32.35 -25.72
N GLY A 31 23.15 31.08 -25.71
CA GLY A 31 23.38 30.14 -24.62
C GLY A 31 22.40 30.29 -23.45
N ASP A 32 21.39 31.16 -23.57
CA ASP A 32 20.37 31.38 -22.54
C ASP A 32 19.29 30.28 -22.55
N LEU A 33 19.27 29.44 -23.59
CA LEU A 33 18.29 28.38 -23.78
C LEU A 33 19.02 27.08 -24.14
N GLY A 34 18.79 26.02 -23.36
CA GLY A 34 19.29 24.68 -23.68
C GLY A 34 18.61 24.11 -24.93
N GLU A 35 19.27 23.16 -25.61
CA GLU A 35 18.74 22.46 -26.78
C GLU A 35 17.34 21.84 -26.58
N PRO A 36 17.01 21.16 -25.47
CA PRO A 36 15.66 20.64 -25.26
C PRO A 36 14.60 21.74 -25.16
N ASP A 37 14.90 22.85 -24.47
CA ASP A 37 13.98 23.96 -24.31
C ASP A 37 13.77 24.73 -25.62
N TYR A 38 14.80 24.80 -26.46
CA TYR A 38 14.71 25.33 -27.82
C TYR A 38 13.73 24.53 -28.69
N HIS A 39 13.86 23.20 -28.70
CA HIS A 39 12.96 22.34 -29.47
C HIS A 39 11.52 22.41 -28.97
N LEU A 40 11.31 22.42 -27.65
CA LEU A 40 9.99 22.55 -27.04
C LEU A 40 9.31 23.86 -27.45
N LEU A 41 9.99 24.99 -27.27
CA LEU A 41 9.44 26.31 -27.64
C LEU A 41 9.18 26.43 -29.14
N ARG A 42 10.09 25.91 -29.98
CA ARG A 42 9.91 25.90 -31.43
C ARG A 42 8.68 25.11 -31.84
N ASN A 43 8.43 23.96 -31.24
CA ASN A 43 7.25 23.14 -31.54
C ASN A 43 5.96 23.82 -31.07
N LEU A 44 5.94 24.36 -29.85
CA LEU A 44 4.78 25.11 -29.33
C LEU A 44 4.42 26.32 -30.21
N ILE A 45 5.42 27.01 -30.76
CA ILE A 45 5.24 28.13 -31.68
C ILE A 45 4.69 27.69 -33.04
N LEU A 46 5.13 26.54 -33.54
CA LEU A 46 4.65 25.99 -34.81
C LEU A 46 3.23 25.39 -34.70
N GLU A 47 2.86 24.88 -33.53
CA GLU A 47 1.55 24.28 -33.24
C GLU A 47 0.46 25.31 -32.87
N ASP A 48 0.80 26.60 -32.84
CA ASP A 48 -0.13 27.70 -32.53
C ASP A 48 -0.85 27.52 -31.18
N HIS A 49 -0.10 27.10 -30.16
CA HIS A 49 -0.65 26.79 -28.85
C HIS A 49 -1.40 28.00 -28.25
N GLU A 50 -2.56 27.78 -27.63
CA GLU A 50 -3.50 28.82 -27.17
C GLU A 50 -2.86 29.88 -26.24
N ILE A 51 -1.82 29.49 -25.50
CA ILE A 51 -1.04 30.37 -24.63
C ILE A 51 -0.31 31.45 -25.45
N LEU A 52 0.16 31.13 -26.66
CA LEU A 52 0.78 32.08 -27.57
C LEU A 52 -0.24 33.05 -28.20
N ALA A 53 -1.49 32.61 -28.38
CA ALA A 53 -2.57 33.48 -28.81
C ALA A 53 -2.93 34.53 -27.73
N SER A 54 -2.91 34.14 -26.46
CA SER A 54 -3.07 35.06 -25.31
C SER A 54 -1.89 36.04 -25.19
N ALA A 55 -0.67 35.57 -25.47
CA ALA A 55 0.51 36.39 -25.53
C ALA A 55 0.46 37.40 -26.70
N HIS A 56 -0.01 36.97 -27.88
CA HIS A 56 -0.16 37.81 -29.08
C HIS A 56 -1.02 39.06 -28.85
N ASP A 57 -2.10 38.95 -28.07
CA ASP A 57 -2.95 40.11 -27.77
C ASP A 57 -2.27 41.12 -26.84
N LYS A 58 -1.31 40.69 -26.01
CA LYS A 58 -0.44 41.58 -25.24
C LYS A 58 0.63 42.24 -26.15
N PHE A 59 1.16 41.52 -27.14
CA PHE A 59 2.20 42.02 -28.06
C PHE A 59 1.77 43.14 -29.01
N LYS A 60 0.46 43.35 -29.23
CA LYS A 60 -0.05 44.44 -30.08
C LYS A 60 0.33 45.84 -29.61
N HIS A 61 0.85 46.04 -28.40
CA HIS A 61 1.03 47.37 -27.79
C HIS A 61 2.49 47.83 -27.67
N GLY A 62 3.44 47.14 -28.31
CA GLY A 62 4.85 47.54 -28.33
C GLY A 62 5.53 47.19 -27.02
N ILE A 63 5.92 45.92 -26.92
CA ILE A 63 6.57 45.32 -25.76
C ILE A 63 8.09 45.34 -25.98
N ASP A 64 8.86 45.48 -24.89
CA ASP A 64 10.32 45.42 -24.94
C ASP A 64 10.85 43.97 -25.04
N GLU A 65 12.12 43.81 -25.38
CA GLU A 65 12.74 42.48 -25.53
C GLU A 65 12.76 41.69 -24.21
N HIS A 66 12.75 42.38 -23.06
CA HIS A 66 12.82 41.77 -21.74
C HIS A 66 11.51 41.11 -21.35
N ASP A 67 10.37 41.78 -21.57
CA ASP A 67 9.03 41.25 -21.33
C ASP A 67 8.76 39.99 -22.19
N LEU A 68 9.34 39.93 -23.39
CA LEU A 68 9.26 38.75 -24.27
C LEU A 68 10.08 37.58 -23.72
N GLN A 69 11.28 37.83 -23.20
CA GLN A 69 12.09 36.82 -22.53
C GLN A 69 11.40 36.28 -21.27
N GLU A 70 10.80 37.15 -20.46
CA GLU A 70 10.06 36.74 -19.26
C GLU A 70 8.84 35.88 -19.63
N LEU A 71 8.12 36.26 -20.69
CA LEU A 71 6.99 35.48 -21.20
C LEU A 71 7.43 34.10 -21.69
N LEU A 72 8.51 34.00 -22.48
CA LEU A 72 9.06 32.71 -22.92
C LEU A 72 9.50 31.85 -21.74
N THR A 73 10.14 32.44 -20.73
CA THR A 73 10.56 31.74 -19.51
C THR A 73 9.36 31.21 -18.73
N SER A 74 8.30 32.01 -18.63
CA SER A 74 7.05 31.58 -17.99
C SER A 74 6.36 30.44 -18.75
N LEU A 75 6.46 30.44 -20.08
CA LEU A 75 5.89 29.41 -20.95
C LEU A 75 6.64 28.09 -20.82
N ILE A 76 7.98 28.12 -20.76
CA ILE A 76 8.81 26.93 -20.47
C ILE A 76 8.43 26.33 -19.11
N ARG A 77 8.29 27.16 -18.07
CA ARG A 77 7.91 26.67 -16.72
C ARG A 77 6.52 26.05 -16.71
N ALA A 78 5.55 26.68 -17.40
CA ALA A 78 4.20 26.18 -17.50
C ALA A 78 4.14 24.84 -18.26
N GLU A 79 4.88 24.72 -19.37
CA GLU A 79 4.90 23.51 -20.17
C GLU A 79 5.62 22.36 -19.45
N LYS A 80 6.76 22.62 -18.81
CA LYS A 80 7.44 21.62 -17.98
C LYS A 80 6.54 21.13 -16.83
N ALA A 81 5.75 22.01 -16.23
CA ALA A 81 4.77 21.62 -15.22
C ALA A 81 3.64 20.75 -15.82
N ARG A 82 3.17 21.08 -17.04
CA ARG A 82 2.18 20.26 -17.77
C ARG A 82 2.74 18.88 -18.11
N GLN A 83 3.97 18.81 -18.60
CA GLN A 83 4.64 17.55 -18.95
C GLN A 83 4.79 16.65 -17.74
N ARG A 84 5.23 17.21 -16.60
CA ARG A 84 5.29 16.47 -15.32
C ARG A 84 3.92 15.94 -14.90
N ALA A 85 2.87 16.75 -15.04
CA ALA A 85 1.50 16.31 -14.71
C ALA A 85 0.99 15.22 -15.66
N VAL A 86 1.38 15.25 -16.94
CA VAL A 86 1.05 14.21 -17.92
C VAL A 86 1.83 12.93 -17.63
N ASP A 87 3.12 13.02 -17.31
CA ASP A 87 3.94 11.89 -16.92
C ASP A 87 3.45 11.26 -15.60
N GLU A 88 3.04 12.09 -14.65
CA GLU A 88 2.45 11.66 -13.38
C GLU A 88 1.07 11.00 -13.60
N ALA A 89 0.25 11.53 -14.51
CA ALA A 89 -1.02 10.91 -14.90
C ALA A 89 -0.81 9.59 -15.67
N HIS A 90 0.20 9.50 -16.55
CA HIS A 90 0.54 8.26 -17.23
C HIS A 90 1.05 7.21 -16.25
N ARG A 91 1.91 7.58 -15.30
CA ARG A 91 2.30 6.69 -14.19
C ARG A 91 1.11 6.26 -13.34
N ALA A 92 0.10 7.12 -13.16
CA ALA A 92 -1.10 6.76 -12.41
C ALA A 92 -2.03 5.78 -13.17
N HIS A 93 -1.90 5.68 -14.50
CA HIS A 93 -2.75 4.83 -15.35
C HIS A 93 -2.09 3.53 -15.83
N GLU A 94 -0.76 3.43 -15.78
CA GLU A 94 -0.09 2.14 -15.94
C GLU A 94 -0.38 1.28 -14.72
N THR A 95 -1.29 0.30 -14.87
CA THR A 95 -1.54 -0.70 -13.84
C THR A 95 -0.21 -1.36 -13.50
N PRO A 96 0.32 -1.15 -12.29
CA PRO A 96 1.70 -1.48 -12.04
C PRO A 96 1.81 -3.01 -11.98
N SER A 97 2.56 -3.57 -12.92
CA SER A 97 2.66 -5.02 -13.10
C SER A 97 3.79 -5.58 -12.23
N TRP A 98 3.58 -6.75 -11.63
CA TRP A 98 4.60 -7.42 -10.79
C TRP A 98 5.91 -7.74 -11.55
N SER A 99 5.88 -7.70 -12.89
CA SER A 99 7.06 -7.82 -13.74
C SER A 99 8.04 -6.67 -13.64
N THR A 100 7.66 -5.51 -13.08
CA THR A 100 8.58 -4.38 -12.89
C THR A 100 9.51 -4.55 -11.69
N ILE A 101 9.24 -5.53 -10.81
CA ILE A 101 10.10 -5.77 -9.64
C ILE A 101 11.41 -6.43 -10.09
N PRO A 102 12.59 -5.84 -9.78
CA PRO A 102 13.87 -6.46 -10.08
C PRO A 102 13.97 -7.85 -9.44
N LYS A 103 14.38 -8.85 -10.23
CA LYS A 103 14.57 -10.24 -9.74
C LYS A 103 15.57 -10.30 -8.57
N THR A 104 16.55 -9.40 -8.56
CA THR A 104 17.53 -9.22 -7.48
C THR A 104 16.86 -8.81 -6.17
N LEU A 105 15.94 -7.82 -6.20
CA LEU A 105 15.13 -7.45 -5.04
C LEU A 105 14.28 -8.62 -4.55
N LEU A 106 13.61 -9.33 -5.48
CA LEU A 106 12.74 -10.46 -5.16
C LEU A 106 13.51 -11.60 -4.47
N ASN A 107 14.68 -11.96 -5.01
CA ASN A 107 15.57 -12.97 -4.44
C ASN A 107 16.08 -12.54 -3.06
N LEU A 108 16.43 -11.25 -2.89
CA LEU A 108 16.92 -10.71 -1.62
C LEU A 108 15.83 -10.77 -0.54
N LEU A 109 14.59 -10.38 -0.86
CA LEU A 109 13.45 -10.51 0.05
C LEU A 109 13.15 -11.98 0.39
N GLN A 110 13.23 -12.89 -0.58
CA GLN A 110 13.04 -14.32 -0.34
C GLN A 110 14.13 -14.90 0.57
N VAL A 111 15.40 -14.48 0.41
CA VAL A 111 16.49 -14.88 1.30
C VAL A 111 16.30 -14.28 2.70
N ALA A 112 15.83 -13.04 2.80
CA ALA A 112 15.53 -12.38 4.07
C ALA A 112 14.41 -13.10 4.83
N GLU A 113 13.35 -13.49 4.12
CA GLU A 113 12.22 -14.26 4.63
C GLU A 113 12.67 -15.65 5.12
N ALA A 114 13.48 -16.35 4.32
CA ALA A 114 14.01 -17.66 4.68
C ALA A 114 14.94 -17.63 5.91
N GLN A 115 15.53 -16.46 6.21
CA GLN A 115 16.32 -16.21 7.40
C GLN A 115 15.52 -15.65 8.58
N GLU A 116 14.19 -15.52 8.43
CA GLU A 116 13.27 -14.95 9.42
C GLU A 116 13.63 -13.50 9.83
N LEU A 117 14.27 -12.74 8.93
CA LEU A 117 14.61 -11.33 9.16
C LEU A 117 13.42 -10.39 8.90
N ILE A 118 12.55 -10.78 7.98
CA ILE A 118 11.26 -10.14 7.65
C ILE A 118 10.16 -11.21 7.64
N ALA A 119 8.93 -10.82 7.99
CA ALA A 119 7.78 -11.70 7.82
C ALA A 119 7.39 -11.78 6.34
N HIS A 120 6.68 -12.86 5.95
CA HIS A 120 6.18 -13.02 4.59
C HIS A 120 5.28 -11.85 4.15
N ASP A 121 4.38 -11.41 5.03
CA ASP A 121 3.47 -10.29 4.77
C ASP A 121 4.23 -8.97 4.56
N ASP A 122 5.34 -8.77 5.29
CA ASP A 122 6.20 -7.59 5.13
C ASP A 122 6.93 -7.60 3.77
N ALA A 123 7.35 -8.79 3.30
CA ALA A 123 7.96 -8.95 1.98
C ALA A 123 6.95 -8.61 0.86
N ILE A 124 5.70 -9.06 1.00
CA ILE A 124 4.61 -8.70 0.08
C ILE A 124 4.36 -7.20 0.11
N LEU A 125 4.31 -6.59 1.30
CA LEU A 125 4.11 -5.15 1.48
C LEU A 125 5.21 -4.35 0.78
N LEU A 126 6.47 -4.78 0.90
CA LEU A 126 7.62 -4.16 0.23
C LEU A 126 7.55 -4.29 -1.29
N CYS A 127 7.22 -5.48 -1.81
CA CYS A 127 6.98 -5.69 -3.24
C CYS A 127 5.87 -4.76 -3.76
N ASN A 128 4.77 -4.67 -3.02
CA ASN A 128 3.63 -3.83 -3.39
C ASN A 128 4.01 -2.34 -3.35
N ALA A 129 4.73 -1.91 -2.32
CA ALA A 129 5.23 -0.55 -2.19
C ALA A 129 6.20 -0.18 -3.32
N PHE A 130 7.07 -1.10 -3.73
CA PHE A 130 7.96 -0.91 -4.88
C PHE A 130 7.17 -0.72 -6.18
N VAL A 131 6.20 -1.60 -6.43
CA VAL A 131 5.31 -1.56 -7.61
C VAL A 131 4.53 -0.25 -7.68
N HIS A 132 4.10 0.29 -6.54
CA HIS A 132 3.38 1.56 -6.45
C HIS A 132 4.28 2.80 -6.38
N GLY A 133 5.59 2.66 -6.60
CA GLY A 133 6.49 3.80 -6.65
C GLY A 133 6.69 4.48 -5.29
N ASN A 134 6.67 3.74 -4.17
CA ASN A 134 6.95 4.33 -2.87
C ASN A 134 8.41 4.84 -2.81
N ASP A 135 8.56 6.15 -2.61
CA ASP A 135 9.86 6.85 -2.63
C ASP A 135 10.89 6.26 -1.67
N LEU A 136 10.48 5.74 -0.51
CA LEU A 136 11.41 5.19 0.47
C LEU A 136 12.01 3.87 0.00
N VAL A 137 11.17 3.02 -0.62
CA VAL A 137 11.60 1.71 -1.12
C VAL A 137 12.44 1.88 -2.38
N HIS A 138 12.04 2.79 -3.29
CA HIS A 138 12.84 3.14 -4.46
C HIS A 138 14.16 3.80 -4.07
N GLY A 139 14.17 4.74 -3.12
CA GLY A 139 15.42 5.36 -2.66
C GLY A 139 16.38 4.38 -2.00
N ALA A 140 15.86 3.39 -1.26
CA ALA A 140 16.68 2.29 -0.73
C ALA A 140 17.24 1.42 -1.86
N TRP A 141 16.45 1.14 -2.89
CA TRP A 141 16.87 0.39 -4.07
C TRP A 141 17.94 1.12 -4.89
N GLU A 142 17.77 2.42 -5.16
CA GLU A 142 18.76 3.25 -5.86
C GLU A 142 20.09 3.30 -5.09
N ALA A 143 20.04 3.43 -3.77
CA ALA A 143 21.23 3.37 -2.92
C ALA A 143 21.96 2.02 -3.03
N TYR A 144 21.20 0.91 -3.13
CA TYR A 144 21.75 -0.41 -3.40
C TYR A 144 22.35 -0.54 -4.79
N GLU A 145 21.74 0.03 -5.84
CA GLU A 145 22.30 -0.03 -7.19
C GLU A 145 23.69 0.63 -7.26
N VAL A 146 23.88 1.72 -6.52
CA VAL A 146 25.17 2.42 -6.43
C VAL A 146 26.18 1.67 -5.56
N MET A 147 25.78 1.24 -4.36
CA MET A 147 26.70 0.69 -3.36
C MET A 147 26.94 -0.82 -3.48
N GLN A 148 26.00 -1.54 -4.12
CA GLN A 148 25.98 -3.00 -4.24
C GLN A 148 26.11 -3.71 -2.87
N ASP A 149 25.62 -3.10 -1.80
CA ASP A 149 25.61 -3.67 -0.45
C ASP A 149 24.23 -4.24 -0.10
N GLU A 150 24.10 -5.55 -0.28
CA GLU A 150 22.87 -6.30 0.04
C GLU A 150 22.46 -6.15 1.51
N ARG A 151 23.42 -6.00 2.43
CA ARG A 151 23.10 -5.92 3.87
C ARG A 151 22.53 -4.56 4.24
N ASP A 152 23.04 -3.49 3.64
CA ASP A 152 22.55 -2.13 3.88
C ASP A 152 21.14 -1.94 3.30
N LEU A 153 20.88 -2.50 2.11
CA LEU A 153 19.53 -2.57 1.54
C LEU A 153 18.58 -3.28 2.49
N LEU A 154 18.93 -4.48 2.96
CA LEU A 154 18.08 -5.28 3.82
C LEU A 154 17.77 -4.57 5.14
N ASP A 155 18.77 -3.96 5.79
CA ASP A 155 18.58 -3.22 7.05
C ASP A 155 17.69 -2.00 6.84
N THR A 156 17.85 -1.30 5.70
CA THR A 156 17.01 -0.16 5.33
C THR A 156 15.56 -0.58 5.08
N LEU A 157 15.32 -1.66 4.33
CA LEU A 157 13.97 -2.20 4.07
C LEU A 157 13.30 -2.69 5.37
N ILE A 158 14.03 -3.39 6.24
CA ILE A 158 13.55 -3.80 7.57
C ILE A 158 13.19 -2.58 8.41
N ARG A 159 14.00 -1.51 8.35
CA ARG A 159 13.73 -0.27 9.08
C ARG A 159 12.46 0.41 8.57
N ILE A 160 12.23 0.45 7.26
CA ILE A 160 11.03 1.01 6.62
C ILE A 160 9.77 0.25 7.09
N VAL A 161 9.82 -1.09 7.09
CA VAL A 161 8.72 -1.94 7.57
C VAL A 161 8.45 -1.71 9.06
N ARG A 162 9.49 -1.77 9.90
CA ARG A 162 9.37 -1.65 11.36
C ARG A 162 8.90 -0.27 11.83
N THR A 163 9.20 0.79 11.08
CA THR A 163 8.70 2.12 11.39
C THR A 163 7.23 2.30 11.03
N GLY A 164 6.62 1.33 10.33
CA GLY A 164 5.24 1.43 9.85
C GLY A 164 5.04 2.54 8.82
N ALA A 165 6.12 2.98 8.16
CA ALA A 165 6.08 4.06 7.18
C ALA A 165 5.17 3.67 6.00
N LEU A 166 5.28 2.42 5.54
CA LEU A 166 4.51 1.89 4.42
C LEU A 166 3.01 1.77 4.73
N THR A 167 2.67 1.25 5.91
CA THR A 167 1.26 1.15 6.35
C THR A 167 0.61 2.52 6.51
N ARG A 168 1.37 3.53 6.96
CA ARG A 168 0.88 4.91 7.09
C ARG A 168 0.68 5.57 5.73
N ASP A 169 1.63 5.43 4.81
CA ASP A 169 1.55 6.01 3.46
C ASP A 169 0.40 5.40 2.65
N MET A 170 0.23 4.07 2.68
CA MET A 170 -0.88 3.42 1.98
C MET A 170 -2.25 3.83 2.58
N ALA A 171 -2.34 4.03 3.89
CA ALA A 171 -3.53 4.57 4.55
C ALA A 171 -3.77 6.06 4.22
N GLN A 172 -2.72 6.84 3.94
CA GLN A 172 -2.84 8.25 3.55
C GLN A 172 -3.19 8.40 2.06
N SER A 173 -2.64 7.56 1.18
CA SER A 173 -2.90 7.58 -0.26
C SER A 173 -4.33 7.13 -0.59
N SER A 174 -4.88 6.17 0.15
CA SER A 174 -6.30 5.78 0.06
C SER A 174 -7.23 6.92 0.52
N ASN A 175 -6.83 7.69 1.54
CA ASN A 175 -7.61 8.84 2.02
C ASN A 175 -7.51 10.09 1.11
N SER A 176 -6.36 10.31 0.44
CA SER A 176 -6.18 11.44 -0.48
C SER A 176 -6.94 11.23 -1.80
N ALA A 177 -7.00 9.99 -2.31
CA ALA A 177 -7.84 9.63 -3.45
C ALA A 177 -9.33 9.87 -3.17
N ALA A 178 -9.81 9.58 -1.94
CA ALA A 178 -11.19 9.84 -1.54
C ALA A 178 -11.48 11.35 -1.33
N ALA A 179 -10.51 12.13 -0.84
CA ALA A 179 -10.65 13.57 -0.62
C ALA A 179 -10.59 14.41 -1.92
N GLY A 180 -9.88 13.94 -2.94
CA GLY A 180 -9.75 14.61 -4.25
C GLY A 180 -11.05 14.67 -5.05
N VAL A 181 -11.93 13.66 -4.93
CA VAL A 181 -13.21 13.58 -5.65
C VAL A 181 -14.25 14.58 -5.09
N SER A 182 -14.13 14.98 -3.82
CA SER A 182 -15.15 15.80 -3.15
C SER A 182 -15.05 17.31 -3.40
N LYS A 183 -13.96 17.81 -4.01
CA LYS A 183 -13.72 19.26 -4.19
C LYS A 183 -13.92 19.78 -5.63
N ALA A 184 -14.21 18.90 -6.59
CA ALA A 184 -14.50 19.27 -7.98
C ALA A 184 -16.00 19.33 -8.34
N ALA A 185 -16.91 18.93 -7.45
CA ALA A 185 -18.35 18.82 -7.72
C ALA A 185 -19.14 20.15 -7.63
N ALA A 186 -18.49 21.30 -7.83
CA ALA A 186 -19.17 22.61 -7.79
C ALA A 186 -18.65 23.56 -8.86
N ARG A 187 -18.79 23.16 -10.14
CA ARG A 187 -19.03 24.01 -11.35
C ARG A 187 -18.46 23.32 -12.59
N HIS A 188 -19.31 22.66 -13.38
CA HIS A 188 -19.54 22.94 -14.80
C HIS A 188 -20.50 21.87 -15.37
N ASP A 189 -21.68 22.33 -15.75
CA ASP A 189 -22.65 21.60 -16.57
C ASP A 189 -22.23 21.73 -18.02
N THR A 190 -21.79 20.64 -18.66
CA THR A 190 -21.94 20.36 -20.11
C THR A 190 -21.42 18.95 -20.45
N GLY A 191 -22.30 18.16 -21.06
CA GLY A 191 -22.19 16.72 -21.34
C GLY A 191 -20.92 16.18 -22.01
N ALA A 192 -20.57 14.98 -21.56
CA ALA A 192 -20.13 13.86 -22.37
C ALA A 192 -20.63 12.58 -21.66
N GLU A 193 -21.58 11.88 -22.28
CA GLU A 193 -22.05 10.57 -21.83
C GLU A 193 -20.96 9.54 -22.14
N GLU A 194 -20.07 9.29 -21.17
CA GLU A 194 -19.38 8.01 -21.09
C GLU A 194 -20.32 7.04 -20.39
N GLY A 195 -20.68 5.96 -21.08
CA GLY A 195 -21.65 4.99 -20.58
C GLY A 195 -21.17 4.33 -19.30
N GLU A 196 -21.68 4.81 -18.16
CA GLU A 196 -21.82 3.97 -16.97
C GLU A 196 -22.67 2.78 -17.42
N ALA A 197 -22.03 1.63 -17.63
CA ALA A 197 -22.70 0.34 -17.77
C ALA A 197 -23.38 0.04 -16.43
N GLY A 198 -24.52 0.70 -16.20
CA GLY A 198 -25.35 0.52 -15.05
C GLY A 198 -25.92 -0.88 -15.12
N MET A 199 -25.41 -1.75 -14.24
CA MET A 199 -25.87 -3.11 -14.02
C MET A 199 -27.41 -3.20 -14.04
N SER A 200 -27.90 -4.22 -14.74
CA SER A 200 -29.31 -4.38 -15.03
C SER A 200 -30.09 -4.68 -13.74
N ASP A 201 -31.40 -4.42 -13.73
CA ASP A 201 -32.26 -4.87 -12.61
C ASP A 201 -32.27 -6.40 -12.48
N GLU A 202 -31.98 -7.12 -13.57
CA GLU A 202 -31.91 -8.58 -13.58
C GLU A 202 -30.73 -9.08 -12.75
N ASP A 203 -29.55 -8.47 -12.89
CA ASP A 203 -28.37 -8.86 -12.11
C ASP A 203 -28.58 -8.69 -10.60
N VAL A 204 -29.29 -7.62 -10.20
CA VAL A 204 -29.65 -7.41 -8.79
C VAL A 204 -30.57 -8.52 -8.27
N GLN A 205 -31.49 -9.03 -9.11
CA GLN A 205 -32.33 -10.18 -8.74
C GLN A 205 -31.51 -11.46 -8.63
N VAL A 206 -30.54 -11.68 -9.53
CA VAL A 206 -29.63 -12.82 -9.48
C VAL A 206 -28.81 -12.80 -8.19
N ILE A 207 -28.21 -11.65 -7.83
CA ILE A 207 -27.46 -11.48 -6.57
C ILE A 207 -28.34 -11.83 -5.36
N LYS A 208 -29.57 -11.32 -5.30
CA LYS A 208 -30.50 -11.61 -4.18
C LYS A 208 -30.85 -13.09 -4.08
N HIS A 209 -31.05 -13.76 -5.22
CA HIS A 209 -31.32 -15.19 -5.27
C HIS A 209 -30.11 -16.00 -4.78
N LEU A 210 -28.90 -15.61 -5.20
CA LEU A 210 -27.64 -16.23 -4.81
C LEU A 210 -27.38 -16.09 -3.30
N ILE A 211 -27.50 -14.87 -2.74
CA ILE A 211 -27.39 -14.61 -1.29
C ILE A 211 -28.39 -15.47 -0.51
N THR A 212 -29.63 -15.58 -0.99
CA THR A 212 -30.67 -16.39 -0.34
C THR A 212 -30.34 -17.88 -0.35
N THR A 213 -29.80 -18.38 -1.46
CA THR A 213 -29.40 -19.77 -1.62
C THR A 213 -28.21 -20.10 -0.72
N LEU A 214 -27.19 -19.23 -0.69
CA LEU A 214 -26.00 -19.39 0.15
C LEU A 214 -26.33 -19.37 1.65
N ALA A 215 -27.26 -18.51 2.07
CA ALA A 215 -27.75 -18.50 3.45
C ALA A 215 -28.52 -19.78 3.79
N ASN A 216 -29.32 -20.32 2.88
CA ASN A 216 -30.05 -21.58 3.09
C ASN A 216 -29.13 -22.81 3.17
N GLN A 217 -27.96 -22.74 2.51
CA GLN A 217 -26.91 -23.76 2.59
C GLN A 217 -26.04 -23.64 3.86
N GLY A 218 -26.22 -22.58 4.65
CA GLY A 218 -25.45 -22.33 5.88
C GLY A 218 -24.11 -21.64 5.65
N GLY A 219 -23.84 -21.14 4.44
CA GLY A 219 -22.62 -20.37 4.13
C GLY A 219 -22.64 -18.95 4.71
N LEU A 220 -23.83 -18.39 4.94
CA LEU A 220 -24.04 -17.05 5.51
C LEU A 220 -24.95 -17.13 6.74
N SER A 221 -24.66 -16.31 7.75
CA SER A 221 -25.54 -16.15 8.91
C SER A 221 -26.83 -15.42 8.51
N ALA A 222 -27.90 -15.57 9.30
CA ALA A 222 -29.17 -14.89 9.04
C ALA A 222 -29.02 -13.36 9.06
N SER A 223 -28.16 -12.82 9.92
CA SER A 223 -27.85 -11.39 9.98
C SER A 223 -27.08 -10.91 8.75
N HIS A 224 -26.12 -11.69 8.24
CA HIS A 224 -25.37 -11.33 7.03
C HIS A 224 -26.29 -11.30 5.81
N LYS A 225 -27.19 -12.28 5.71
CA LYS A 225 -28.22 -12.32 4.66
C LYS A 225 -29.03 -11.02 4.62
N GLU A 226 -29.53 -10.55 5.76
CA GLU A 226 -30.34 -9.33 5.84
C GLU A 226 -29.56 -8.08 5.42
N VAL A 227 -28.32 -7.94 5.89
CA VAL A 227 -27.44 -6.82 5.52
C VAL A 227 -27.13 -6.84 4.01
N LEU A 228 -26.74 -7.99 3.47
CA LEU A 228 -26.39 -8.13 2.05
C LEU A 228 -27.59 -7.91 1.12
N LEU A 229 -28.79 -8.36 1.50
CA LEU A 229 -30.02 -8.06 0.74
C LEU A 229 -30.31 -6.55 0.72
N ALA A 230 -30.13 -5.86 1.85
CA ALA A 230 -30.28 -4.40 1.92
C ALA A 230 -29.22 -3.66 1.09
N LEU A 231 -27.99 -4.20 0.98
CA LEU A 231 -26.94 -3.65 0.12
C LEU A 231 -27.24 -3.88 -1.36
N ALA A 232 -27.79 -5.03 -1.73
CA ALA A 232 -28.24 -5.33 -3.09
C ALA A 232 -29.36 -4.37 -3.52
N ASP A 233 -30.34 -4.10 -2.64
CA ASP A 233 -31.40 -3.10 -2.88
C ASP A 233 -30.85 -1.69 -3.11
N ARG A 234 -29.72 -1.36 -2.46
CA ARG A 234 -29.04 -0.07 -2.60
C ARG A 234 -28.03 -0.05 -3.75
N ARG A 235 -27.88 -1.14 -4.50
CA ARG A 235 -26.88 -1.30 -5.56
C ARG A 235 -25.46 -0.93 -5.07
N HIS A 236 -25.09 -1.45 -3.91
CA HIS A 236 -23.81 -1.12 -3.28
C HIS A 236 -22.62 -1.59 -4.14
N LYS A 237 -21.75 -0.67 -4.58
CA LYS A 237 -20.68 -0.92 -5.56
C LYS A 237 -19.79 -2.12 -5.23
N VAL A 238 -19.41 -2.30 -3.96
CA VAL A 238 -18.56 -3.44 -3.54
C VAL A 238 -19.27 -4.79 -3.76
N LEU A 239 -20.58 -4.85 -3.52
CA LEU A 239 -21.34 -6.07 -3.72
C LEU A 239 -21.50 -6.39 -5.21
N LEU A 240 -21.61 -5.35 -6.06
CA LEU A 240 -21.67 -5.51 -7.50
C LEU A 240 -20.32 -5.97 -8.07
N ALA A 241 -19.22 -5.34 -7.65
CA ALA A 241 -17.87 -5.75 -8.06
C ALA A 241 -17.57 -7.20 -7.64
N ALA A 242 -17.95 -7.60 -6.42
CA ALA A 242 -17.81 -8.99 -5.98
C ALA A 242 -18.59 -9.96 -6.87
N TYR A 243 -19.78 -9.57 -7.33
CA TYR A 243 -20.58 -10.38 -8.26
C TYR A 243 -19.99 -10.42 -9.67
N GLU A 244 -19.44 -9.31 -10.17
CA GLU A 244 -18.79 -9.26 -11.48
C GLU A 244 -17.57 -10.20 -11.54
N VAL A 245 -16.75 -10.20 -10.48
CA VAL A 245 -15.61 -11.13 -10.35
C VAL A 245 -16.11 -12.58 -10.32
N PHE A 246 -17.10 -12.88 -9.47
CA PHE A 246 -17.72 -14.21 -9.42
C PHE A 246 -18.34 -14.65 -10.74
N ALA A 247 -18.97 -13.74 -11.49
CA ALA A 247 -19.55 -14.07 -12.78
C ALA A 247 -18.48 -14.45 -13.81
N ALA A 248 -17.30 -13.83 -13.72
CA ALA A 248 -16.17 -14.09 -14.61
C ALA A 248 -15.45 -15.41 -14.28
N ASP A 249 -15.20 -15.71 -13.01
CA ASP A 249 -14.38 -16.86 -12.59
C ASP A 249 -15.17 -18.08 -12.08
N GLN A 250 -16.44 -17.89 -11.71
CA GLN A 250 -17.32 -18.88 -11.09
C GLN A 250 -16.78 -19.46 -9.76
N ASP A 251 -15.93 -18.71 -9.03
CA ASP A 251 -15.40 -19.12 -7.73
C ASP A 251 -16.36 -18.76 -6.58
N LEU A 252 -17.16 -19.74 -6.20
CA LEU A 252 -18.14 -19.58 -5.13
C LEU A 252 -17.52 -19.36 -3.75
N GLU A 253 -16.30 -19.88 -3.49
CA GLU A 253 -15.65 -19.79 -2.18
C GLU A 253 -15.10 -18.38 -1.94
N GLU A 254 -14.44 -17.81 -2.94
CA GLU A 254 -13.95 -16.42 -2.91
C GLU A 254 -15.11 -15.41 -2.84
N PHE A 255 -16.18 -15.67 -3.61
CA PHE A 255 -17.40 -14.86 -3.52
C PHE A 255 -18.02 -14.91 -2.12
N LEU A 256 -18.09 -16.08 -1.50
CA LEU A 256 -18.60 -16.25 -0.14
C LEU A 256 -17.76 -15.51 0.90
N ASP A 257 -16.44 -15.54 0.79
CA ASP A 257 -15.54 -14.83 1.70
C ASP A 257 -15.72 -13.32 1.57
N THR A 258 -15.74 -12.82 0.32
CA THR A 258 -16.00 -11.41 0.01
C THR A 258 -17.34 -10.94 0.56
N LEU A 259 -18.40 -11.76 0.44
CA LEU A 259 -19.71 -11.47 1.03
C LEU A 259 -19.68 -11.41 2.56
N ARG A 260 -18.92 -12.28 3.23
CA ARG A 260 -18.80 -12.27 4.70
C ARG A 260 -18.09 -11.02 5.18
N VAL A 261 -16.93 -10.71 4.60
CA VAL A 261 -16.17 -9.50 4.94
C VAL A 261 -17.01 -8.25 4.70
N THR A 262 -17.71 -8.17 3.57
CA THR A 262 -18.60 -7.05 3.26
C THR A 262 -19.75 -6.96 4.26
N ALA A 263 -20.37 -8.08 4.62
CA ALA A 263 -21.45 -8.11 5.60
C ALA A 263 -20.98 -7.70 7.00
N ASP A 264 -19.80 -8.14 7.44
CA ASP A 264 -19.23 -7.80 8.76
C ASP A 264 -18.86 -6.32 8.83
N HIS A 265 -18.21 -5.79 7.79
CA HIS A 265 -17.89 -4.37 7.69
C HIS A 265 -19.17 -3.51 7.72
N MET A 266 -20.17 -3.90 6.95
CA MET A 266 -21.43 -3.14 6.84
C MET A 266 -22.33 -3.33 8.06
N ALA A 267 -22.26 -4.48 8.75
CA ALA A 267 -22.92 -4.67 10.03
C ALA A 267 -22.28 -3.78 11.10
N SER A 268 -20.95 -3.61 11.08
CA SER A 268 -20.22 -2.67 11.94
C SER A 268 -20.61 -1.22 11.63
N GLU A 269 -20.74 -0.86 10.36
CA GLU A 269 -21.14 0.48 9.92
C GLU A 269 -22.62 0.80 10.20
N LEU A 270 -23.53 -0.16 9.97
CA LEU A 270 -24.97 -0.04 10.23
C LEU A 270 -25.33 -0.15 11.71
N ALA A 271 -24.52 -0.84 12.51
CA ALA A 271 -24.59 -0.76 13.97
C ALA A 271 -24.33 0.68 14.46
N GLY A 272 -23.89 1.58 13.57
CA GLY A 272 -24.07 3.00 13.69
C GLY A 272 -22.91 3.68 14.40
N PRO A 273 -22.10 4.48 13.69
CA PRO A 273 -21.22 5.50 14.24
C PRO A 273 -22.05 6.73 14.67
N GLY A 274 -23.02 6.53 15.57
CA GLY A 274 -23.88 7.60 16.12
C GLY A 274 -23.21 8.50 17.16
N SER A 275 -21.89 8.39 17.35
CA SER A 275 -21.12 9.14 18.36
C SER A 275 -19.94 9.93 17.79
N ASN A 276 -19.45 9.70 16.56
CA ASN A 276 -18.16 10.27 16.14
C ASN A 276 -18.25 11.02 14.80
N GLY A 277 -19.00 12.11 14.81
CA GLY A 277 -18.78 13.22 13.88
C GLY A 277 -17.59 14.07 14.36
N ALA A 278 -16.48 14.00 13.62
CA ALA A 278 -15.47 15.05 13.48
C ALA A 278 -14.98 15.71 14.80
N GLY A 279 -14.21 14.94 15.57
CA GLY A 279 -13.25 15.45 16.52
C GLY A 279 -12.23 14.35 16.75
N GLU A 280 -10.95 14.70 16.81
CA GLU A 280 -9.93 13.89 17.45
C GLU A 280 -10.41 13.57 18.88
N MET A 281 -11.23 12.53 19.03
CA MET A 281 -11.58 11.96 20.32
C MET A 281 -10.64 10.79 20.50
N GLU A 282 -9.64 11.04 21.34
CA GLU A 282 -8.94 10.06 22.15
C GLU A 282 -9.82 8.80 22.27
N GLU A 283 -9.34 7.68 21.72
CA GLU A 283 -9.92 6.39 22.05
C GLU A 283 -10.05 6.36 23.58
N SER A 284 -11.29 6.31 24.08
CA SER A 284 -11.52 6.34 25.52
C SER A 284 -10.69 5.21 26.12
N GLU A 285 -9.90 5.50 27.15
CA GLU A 285 -9.02 4.53 27.81
C GLU A 285 -9.76 3.21 28.12
N ASP A 286 -11.05 3.31 28.43
CA ASP A 286 -11.97 2.18 28.67
C ASP A 286 -12.15 1.22 27.47
N GLY A 287 -12.08 1.73 26.23
CA GLY A 287 -12.21 0.95 25.00
C GLY A 287 -10.96 0.16 24.68
N MET A 288 -9.79 0.78 24.89
CA MET A 288 -8.49 0.11 24.79
C MET A 288 -8.36 -0.97 25.86
N ALA A 289 -8.70 -0.64 27.11
CA ALA A 289 -8.73 -1.58 28.23
C ALA A 289 -9.67 -2.77 27.98
N ALA A 290 -10.85 -2.53 27.39
CA ALA A 290 -11.79 -3.60 27.04
C ALA A 290 -11.19 -4.60 26.05
N ARG A 291 -10.46 -4.11 25.05
CA ARG A 291 -9.85 -4.94 24.01
C ARG A 291 -8.71 -5.77 24.59
N GLU A 292 -7.79 -5.15 25.31
CA GLU A 292 -6.66 -5.84 25.94
C GLU A 292 -7.12 -6.90 26.95
N LEU A 293 -8.15 -6.60 27.75
CA LEU A 293 -8.74 -7.57 28.67
C LEU A 293 -9.33 -8.78 27.93
N LYS A 294 -9.99 -8.58 26.79
CA LYS A 294 -10.57 -9.70 26.00
C LYS A 294 -9.48 -10.57 25.40
N GLU A 295 -8.44 -9.98 24.84
CA GLU A 295 -7.28 -10.71 24.31
C GLU A 295 -6.60 -11.55 25.42
N LEU A 296 -6.44 -10.97 26.62
CA LEU A 296 -5.94 -11.69 27.79
C LEU A 296 -6.86 -12.86 28.18
N LEU A 297 -8.18 -12.67 28.17
CA LEU A 297 -9.14 -13.75 28.49
C LEU A 297 -9.07 -14.90 27.48
N ASP A 298 -8.90 -14.61 26.21
CA ASP A 298 -8.75 -15.63 25.16
C ASP A 298 -7.47 -16.44 25.38
N CYS A 299 -6.38 -15.78 25.78
CA CYS A 299 -5.13 -16.45 26.17
C CYS A 299 -5.32 -17.35 27.40
N LEU A 300 -6.08 -16.90 28.41
CA LEU A 300 -6.34 -17.70 29.62
C LEU A 300 -7.24 -18.93 29.37
N VAL A 301 -8.13 -18.86 28.38
CA VAL A 301 -8.91 -20.01 27.92
C VAL A 301 -8.02 -21.00 27.17
N ALA A 302 -7.15 -20.52 26.28
CA ALA A 302 -6.19 -21.36 25.58
C ALA A 302 -5.24 -22.10 26.55
N ASP A 303 -4.86 -21.45 27.65
CA ASP A 303 -4.04 -22.00 28.73
C ASP A 303 -4.80 -22.96 29.69
N GLU A 304 -6.10 -23.19 29.47
CA GLU A 304 -7.00 -23.95 30.36
C GLU A 304 -7.09 -23.41 31.81
N LYS A 305 -6.66 -22.17 32.05
CA LYS A 305 -6.75 -21.50 33.36
C LYS A 305 -8.16 -21.00 33.66
N LEU A 306 -8.97 -20.81 32.62
CA LEU A 306 -10.30 -20.23 32.69
C LEU A 306 -11.29 -21.13 31.96
N ASN A 307 -12.41 -21.47 32.60
CA ASN A 307 -13.42 -22.31 31.96
C ASN A 307 -14.35 -21.49 31.05
N ASN A 308 -14.99 -22.13 30.06
CA ASN A 308 -15.86 -21.44 29.10
C ASN A 308 -16.99 -20.63 29.77
N LEU A 309 -17.50 -21.07 30.93
CA LEU A 309 -18.54 -20.34 31.66
C LEU A 309 -17.99 -19.06 32.30
N GLU A 310 -16.80 -19.12 32.87
CA GLU A 310 -16.08 -17.97 33.43
C GLU A 310 -15.72 -16.98 32.32
N HIS A 311 -15.31 -17.46 31.15
CA HIS A 311 -14.94 -16.61 30.01
C HIS A 311 -16.14 -15.80 29.53
N VAL A 312 -17.24 -16.47 29.20
CA VAL A 312 -18.49 -15.80 28.78
C VAL A 312 -19.00 -14.83 29.85
N THR A 313 -18.84 -15.17 31.14
CA THR A 313 -19.25 -14.28 32.22
C THR A 313 -18.36 -13.04 32.30
N LEU A 314 -17.04 -13.17 32.14
CA LEU A 314 -16.09 -12.05 32.15
C LEU A 314 -16.23 -11.17 30.89
N CYS A 315 -16.39 -11.75 29.71
CA CYS A 315 -16.68 -10.98 28.48
C CYS A 315 -17.94 -10.13 28.66
N ARG A 316 -19.01 -10.71 29.22
CA ARG A 316 -20.24 -9.97 29.54
C ARG A 316 -20.02 -8.85 30.57
N LEU A 317 -19.12 -9.04 31.54
CA LEU A 317 -18.78 -8.01 32.52
C LEU A 317 -17.95 -6.88 31.90
N ILE A 318 -17.04 -7.20 30.98
CA ILE A 318 -16.25 -6.22 30.22
C ILE A 318 -17.16 -5.41 29.29
N ASP A 319 -17.99 -6.08 28.48
CA ASP A 319 -18.96 -5.43 27.60
C ASP A 319 -19.97 -4.57 28.36
N GLY A 320 -20.24 -4.95 29.61
CA GLY A 320 -21.11 -4.22 30.52
C GLY A 320 -20.43 -3.09 31.29
N GLY A 321 -19.11 -2.89 31.14
CA GLY A 321 -18.36 -1.87 31.87
C GLY A 321 -18.32 -2.10 33.38
N ASP A 322 -18.18 -3.35 33.85
CA ASP A 322 -18.21 -3.63 35.30
C ASP A 322 -17.04 -2.92 36.03
N PRO A 323 -17.31 -2.04 37.00
CA PRO A 323 -16.28 -1.20 37.61
C PRO A 323 -15.24 -1.99 38.40
N ASN A 324 -15.54 -3.23 38.82
CA ASN A 324 -14.55 -4.04 39.54
C ASN A 324 -13.56 -4.70 38.59
N VAL A 325 -13.94 -4.92 37.33
CA VAL A 325 -13.05 -5.45 36.30
C VAL A 325 -12.07 -4.36 35.86
N TYR A 326 -12.58 -3.16 35.56
CA TYR A 326 -11.75 -2.01 35.19
C TYR A 326 -10.83 -1.58 36.34
N ALA A 327 -11.32 -1.53 37.58
CA ALA A 327 -10.45 -1.24 38.73
C ALA A 327 -9.34 -2.29 38.94
N ALA A 328 -9.54 -3.54 38.51
CA ALA A 328 -8.49 -4.55 38.55
C ALA A 328 -7.45 -4.31 37.46
N TYR A 329 -7.91 -3.89 36.28
CA TYR A 329 -7.07 -3.53 35.14
C TYR A 329 -6.25 -2.25 35.41
N ASP A 330 -6.81 -1.23 36.06
CA ASP A 330 -6.07 -0.03 36.47
C ASP A 330 -4.90 -0.36 37.41
N VAL A 331 -5.11 -1.31 38.35
CA VAL A 331 -4.03 -1.76 39.25
C VAL A 331 -2.97 -2.54 38.48
N TYR A 332 -3.39 -3.30 37.46
CA TYR A 332 -2.48 -4.02 36.57
C TYR A 332 -1.61 -3.06 35.75
N THR A 333 -2.17 -2.01 35.15
CA THR A 333 -1.39 -1.04 34.37
C THR A 333 -0.37 -0.28 35.23
N GLU A 334 -0.64 -0.09 36.52
CA GLU A 334 0.32 0.50 37.46
C GLU A 334 1.42 -0.47 37.94
N CYS A 335 1.10 -1.76 38.14
CA CYS A 335 1.99 -2.72 38.80
C CYS A 335 2.65 -3.74 37.85
N ASP A 336 2.14 -3.89 36.63
CA ASP A 336 2.53 -4.88 35.62
C ASP A 336 2.56 -6.33 36.15
N ASP A 337 1.68 -6.64 37.12
CA ASP A 337 1.53 -7.98 37.69
C ASP A 337 0.30 -8.68 37.10
N VAL A 338 0.53 -9.42 36.02
CA VAL A 338 -0.50 -10.21 35.34
C VAL A 338 -1.12 -11.26 36.28
N GLY A 339 -0.35 -11.80 37.23
CA GLY A 339 -0.83 -12.82 38.17
C GLY A 339 -1.90 -12.26 39.10
N ASP A 340 -1.65 -11.07 39.66
CA ASP A 340 -2.60 -10.38 40.54
C ASP A 340 -3.88 -9.94 39.79
N LEU A 341 -3.76 -9.54 38.51
CA LEU A 341 -4.92 -9.27 37.65
C LEU A 341 -5.79 -10.52 37.50
N ILE A 342 -5.18 -11.65 37.11
CA ILE A 342 -5.90 -12.92 36.92
C ILE A 342 -6.62 -13.32 38.22
N ASP A 343 -5.93 -13.31 39.36
CA ASP A 343 -6.52 -13.67 40.64
C ASP A 343 -7.72 -12.76 41.01
N THR A 344 -7.62 -11.48 40.67
CA THR A 344 -8.68 -10.50 40.91
C THR A 344 -9.88 -10.73 39.98
N LEU A 345 -9.65 -10.95 38.68
CA LEU A 345 -10.71 -11.29 37.71
C LEU A 345 -11.42 -12.60 38.10
N MET A 346 -10.67 -13.62 38.51
CA MET A 346 -11.23 -14.89 38.97
C MET A 346 -12.07 -14.73 40.24
N ARG A 347 -11.69 -13.80 41.13
CA ARG A 347 -12.49 -13.46 42.31
C ARG A 347 -13.79 -12.74 41.94
N VAL A 348 -13.75 -11.85 40.96
CA VAL A 348 -14.93 -11.14 40.43
C VAL A 348 -15.90 -12.12 39.76
N VAL A 349 -15.41 -12.97 38.85
CA VAL A 349 -16.27 -13.91 38.11
C VAL A 349 -16.93 -14.94 39.03
N ARG A 350 -16.19 -15.49 40.01
CA ARG A 350 -16.74 -16.45 40.98
C ARG A 350 -17.82 -15.81 41.86
N ARG A 351 -17.67 -14.51 42.18
CA ARG A 351 -18.70 -13.76 42.90
C ARG A 351 -19.95 -13.61 42.05
N GLU A 352 -19.81 -13.29 40.76
CA GLU A 352 -20.93 -13.08 39.86
C GLU A 352 -21.69 -14.38 39.55
N ILE A 353 -20.99 -15.50 39.33
CA ILE A 353 -21.60 -16.82 39.16
C ILE A 353 -22.39 -17.23 40.42
N ARG A 354 -21.85 -16.97 41.63
CA ARG A 354 -22.57 -17.19 42.89
C ARG A 354 -23.81 -16.28 43.02
N ARG A 355 -23.72 -15.05 42.53
CA ARG A 355 -24.84 -14.10 42.54
C ARG A 355 -25.95 -14.53 41.58
N GLY A 356 -25.60 -14.96 40.37
CA GLY A 356 -26.56 -15.49 39.39
C GLY A 356 -27.31 -16.73 39.89
N THR A 357 -26.58 -17.64 40.54
CA THR A 357 -27.17 -18.86 41.12
C THR A 357 -28.01 -18.58 42.37
N ALA A 358 -27.62 -17.63 43.23
CA ALA A 358 -28.40 -17.25 44.40
C ALA A 358 -29.64 -16.40 44.05
N GLY A 359 -29.57 -15.56 43.02
CA GLY A 359 -30.66 -14.69 42.56
C GLY A 359 -31.87 -15.47 42.02
N ALA A 360 -31.63 -16.58 41.32
CA ALA A 360 -32.70 -17.46 40.82
C ALA A 360 -33.49 -18.16 41.95
N GLY A 361 -32.88 -18.34 43.13
CA GLY A 361 -33.51 -18.96 44.29
C GLY A 361 -34.41 -18.02 45.12
N HIS A 362 -34.15 -16.71 45.12
CA HIS A 362 -34.90 -15.75 45.93
C HIS A 362 -36.12 -15.14 45.24
N ALA A 363 -36.15 -15.08 43.90
CA ALA A 363 -37.32 -14.61 43.15
C ALA A 363 -38.55 -15.53 43.29
N ARG A 364 -38.38 -16.77 43.78
CA ARG A 364 -39.47 -17.73 44.00
C ARG A 364 -40.07 -17.72 45.41
N ALA A 365 -39.47 -17.01 46.38
CA ALA A 365 -39.92 -16.99 47.77
C ALA A 365 -40.71 -15.71 48.18
N SER A 366 -40.73 -14.67 47.35
CA SER A 366 -41.43 -13.39 47.63
C SER A 366 -42.79 -13.26 46.92
N GLY A 367 -43.32 -14.34 46.36
CA GLY A 367 -44.62 -14.40 45.67
C GLY A 367 -45.59 -15.39 46.32
N ALA A 368 -45.85 -15.26 47.63
CA ALA A 368 -46.86 -16.06 48.31
C ALA A 368 -47.63 -15.24 49.34
N ASN A 369 -48.53 -14.39 48.87
CA ASN A 369 -49.75 -14.07 49.61
C ASN A 369 -50.92 -14.08 48.63
N GLY A 370 -51.67 -15.20 48.56
CA GLY A 370 -52.88 -15.28 47.75
C GLY A 370 -53.27 -16.67 47.25
N HIS A 371 -53.83 -17.50 48.13
CA HIS A 371 -54.91 -18.47 47.88
C HIS A 371 -54.84 -19.45 46.69
N GLY A 372 -54.72 -20.74 46.99
CA GLY A 372 -55.23 -21.79 46.10
C GLY A 372 -54.57 -23.15 46.30
N ALA A 373 -55.32 -24.07 46.91
CA ALA A 373 -54.92 -25.45 47.18
C ALA A 373 -54.55 -26.25 45.93
N GLY A 374 -53.53 -27.13 46.02
CA GLY A 374 -53.14 -27.98 44.90
C GLY A 374 -51.89 -28.83 45.15
N GLN A 375 -52.03 -29.78 46.06
CA GLN A 375 -51.11 -30.88 46.38
C GLN A 375 -50.71 -31.72 45.16
N ILE A 376 -49.43 -31.79 44.75
CA ILE A 376 -48.76 -33.01 44.20
C ILE A 376 -47.24 -32.96 44.47
N ARG A 377 -46.72 -33.97 45.19
CA ARG A 377 -45.30 -34.35 45.23
C ARG A 377 -44.95 -35.13 43.96
N TYR A 378 -43.84 -34.83 43.28
CA TYR A 378 -43.02 -35.84 42.62
C TYR A 378 -41.53 -35.48 42.65
N THR A 379 -40.74 -36.54 42.78
CA THR A 379 -39.31 -36.65 43.02
C THR A 379 -38.49 -36.52 41.74
N ALA A 380 -37.24 -36.09 41.88
CA ALA A 380 -36.22 -36.15 40.85
C ALA A 380 -35.73 -37.60 40.64
N SER A 381 -35.67 -38.07 39.39
CA SER A 381 -34.73 -39.11 38.89
C SER A 381 -34.84 -39.21 37.36
N ASP A 382 -33.68 -39.46 36.72
CA ASP A 382 -33.43 -39.99 35.37
C ASP A 382 -33.77 -39.10 34.15
N ALA A 383 -32.82 -38.69 33.31
CA ALA A 383 -31.80 -39.40 32.52
C ALA A 383 -32.33 -40.03 31.22
N VAL A 384 -31.82 -39.50 30.09
CA VAL A 384 -31.46 -40.18 28.82
C VAL A 384 -32.60 -40.73 27.91
N ALA A 385 -32.38 -40.50 26.60
CA ALA A 385 -32.90 -41.19 25.41
C ALA A 385 -34.14 -40.64 24.66
N GLU A 386 -33.84 -40.19 23.44
CA GLU A 386 -34.46 -40.53 22.14
C GLU A 386 -35.93 -40.21 21.79
N ALA A 387 -36.02 -39.52 20.64
CA ALA A 387 -36.81 -39.83 19.45
C ALA A 387 -38.30 -39.43 19.35
N ASN A 388 -38.57 -38.72 18.24
CA ASN A 388 -39.73 -38.79 17.35
C ASN A 388 -41.16 -38.69 17.94
N GLY A 389 -41.90 -37.67 17.49
CA GLY A 389 -43.36 -37.70 17.62
C GLY A 389 -44.06 -36.43 17.18
N ALA A 390 -44.52 -36.44 15.93
CA ALA A 390 -45.41 -35.47 15.31
C ALA A 390 -46.60 -35.01 16.18
N ARG A 391 -46.97 -33.72 16.03
CA ARG A 391 -48.29 -33.13 16.30
C ARG A 391 -48.33 -31.78 15.57
N SER A 392 -48.90 -31.68 14.37
CA SER A 392 -50.34 -31.50 14.13
C SER A 392 -50.97 -30.42 15.01
N TRP A 393 -50.91 -29.18 14.53
CA TRP A 393 -51.85 -28.12 14.90
C TRP A 393 -52.40 -27.51 13.62
N GLY A 394 -53.64 -27.88 13.32
CA GLY A 394 -54.52 -27.10 12.46
C GLY A 394 -55.17 -25.97 13.25
N GLY A 395 -55.70 -25.01 12.50
CA GLY A 395 -56.41 -23.82 12.97
C GLY A 395 -56.25 -22.74 11.90
N GLU A 396 -56.96 -22.82 10.76
CA GLU A 396 -58.31 -22.25 10.57
C GLU A 396 -58.43 -20.81 11.07
N LEU A 397 -58.55 -19.87 10.12
CA LEU A 397 -59.30 -18.59 10.11
C LEU A 397 -58.88 -17.88 8.80
N SER A 398 -59.55 -18.09 7.67
CA SER A 398 -60.62 -17.24 7.10
C SER A 398 -60.40 -15.73 7.28
N GLU A 399 -60.17 -14.99 6.19
CA GLU A 399 -61.10 -13.96 5.70
C GLU A 399 -60.57 -13.30 4.41
N SER A 400 -61.30 -13.56 3.31
CA SER A 400 -61.71 -12.67 2.22
C SER A 400 -60.81 -11.51 1.76
N GLY A 401 -60.54 -11.49 0.46
CA GLY A 401 -60.09 -10.31 -0.28
C GLY A 401 -60.03 -10.57 -1.79
N GLU A 402 -61.20 -10.78 -2.41
CA GLU A 402 -61.37 -10.87 -3.86
C GLU A 402 -60.97 -9.56 -4.55
N TYR A 403 -60.07 -9.63 -5.54
CA TYR A 403 -60.05 -8.71 -6.68
C TYR A 403 -59.64 -9.49 -7.93
N GLU A 404 -60.63 -9.79 -8.77
CA GLU A 404 -60.46 -10.18 -10.17
C GLU A 404 -60.13 -8.91 -10.99
N GLN A 405 -59.08 -8.97 -11.82
CA GLN A 405 -58.92 -8.21 -13.06
C GLN A 405 -57.78 -8.90 -13.85
N ASP A 406 -58.04 -9.67 -14.90
CA ASP A 406 -58.58 -9.33 -16.23
C ASP A 406 -57.47 -8.88 -17.21
N LEU A 407 -57.00 -9.88 -17.98
CA LEU A 407 -56.60 -9.92 -19.40
C LEU A 407 -55.41 -9.11 -19.99
N GLY A 408 -54.67 -9.82 -20.85
CA GLY A 408 -53.70 -9.38 -21.86
C GLY A 408 -52.42 -10.22 -21.74
N ASP A 409 -52.21 -11.35 -22.40
CA ASP A 409 -52.38 -11.70 -23.83
C ASP A 409 -51.60 -10.73 -24.73
N GLU A 410 -50.35 -11.10 -25.06
CA GLU A 410 -49.53 -10.67 -26.21
C GLU A 410 -48.25 -11.55 -26.16
N GLU A 411 -48.22 -12.63 -26.97
CA GLU A 411 -47.38 -12.81 -28.18
C GLU A 411 -45.90 -13.04 -27.80
N GLU A 412 -45.41 -14.29 -27.74
CA GLU A 412 -44.86 -15.05 -28.88
C GLU A 412 -43.95 -14.17 -29.76
N ASP A 413 -42.68 -14.04 -29.38
CA ASP A 413 -41.61 -13.66 -30.31
C ASP A 413 -40.50 -14.71 -30.29
N GLU A 414 -40.15 -15.09 -31.51
CA GLU A 414 -39.47 -16.29 -31.92
C GLU A 414 -37.95 -16.18 -31.74
N GLU A 415 -37.37 -17.35 -31.55
CA GLU A 415 -35.97 -17.74 -31.58
C GLU A 415 -35.19 -17.06 -32.74
N GLU A 416 -34.20 -16.23 -32.40
CA GLU A 416 -33.06 -15.94 -33.28
C GLU A 416 -31.77 -16.41 -32.58
N GLU A 417 -31.43 -17.69 -32.82
CA GLU A 417 -30.09 -18.23 -32.61
C GLU A 417 -29.16 -17.59 -33.66
N GLU A 418 -28.44 -16.52 -33.29
CA GLU A 418 -27.31 -16.04 -34.09
C GLU A 418 -26.05 -16.83 -33.70
N ASP A 419 -25.66 -17.72 -34.62
CA ASP A 419 -24.38 -18.39 -34.69
C ASP A 419 -23.23 -17.35 -34.70
N GLU A 420 -22.64 -17.08 -33.54
CA GLU A 420 -21.32 -16.43 -33.46
C GLU A 420 -20.24 -17.50 -33.76
N GLU A 421 -19.98 -17.68 -35.05
CA GLU A 421 -18.86 -18.48 -35.54
C GLU A 421 -17.53 -17.93 -34.96
N GLU A 422 -16.85 -18.84 -34.28
CA GLU A 422 -15.44 -18.90 -33.90
C GLU A 422 -14.49 -18.09 -34.82
N ASP A 423 -14.16 -16.84 -34.44
CA ASP A 423 -12.94 -16.17 -34.90
C ASP A 423 -11.74 -16.65 -34.05
N GLU A 424 -11.37 -17.94 -34.19
CA GLU A 424 -10.10 -18.51 -33.71
C GLU A 424 -8.95 -18.27 -34.72
N GLU A 425 -8.80 -17.05 -35.24
CA GLU A 425 -7.66 -16.69 -36.09
C GLU A 425 -6.76 -15.63 -35.41
N ASP A 426 -5.48 -16.01 -35.22
CA ASP A 426 -4.31 -15.14 -35.07
C ASP A 426 -3.81 -14.66 -33.69
N LEU A 427 -3.75 -15.53 -32.67
CA LEU A 427 -2.80 -15.36 -31.54
C LEU A 427 -1.54 -16.24 -31.63
N ALA A 428 -1.24 -16.76 -32.83
CA ALA A 428 -0.01 -17.51 -33.11
C ALA A 428 1.02 -16.62 -33.82
N GLY A 429 1.58 -15.64 -33.12
CA GLY A 429 2.60 -14.77 -33.72
C GLY A 429 3.22 -13.74 -32.80
N GLY A 430 3.18 -13.94 -31.48
CA GLY A 430 4.00 -13.13 -30.57
C GLY A 430 5.46 -13.30 -30.95
N ASP A 431 6.05 -12.25 -31.50
CA ASP A 431 7.43 -12.14 -31.93
C ASP A 431 8.35 -12.40 -30.73
N LEU A 432 8.68 -13.67 -30.49
CA LEU A 432 9.62 -14.11 -29.44
C LEU A 432 11.08 -13.94 -29.90
N SER A 433 11.35 -13.01 -30.82
CA SER A 433 12.71 -12.68 -31.18
C SER A 433 13.41 -12.03 -29.99
N LEU A 434 14.64 -12.47 -29.72
CA LEU A 434 15.47 -11.91 -28.66
C LEU A 434 15.72 -10.44 -28.99
N SER A 435 15.42 -9.56 -28.05
CA SER A 435 15.73 -8.15 -28.21
C SER A 435 17.25 -7.94 -28.33
N THR A 436 17.67 -6.80 -28.87
CA THR A 436 19.10 -6.45 -28.94
C THR A 436 19.76 -6.47 -27.56
N ASP A 437 19.02 -6.17 -26.51
CA ASP A 437 19.52 -6.20 -25.13
C ASP A 437 19.65 -7.63 -24.60
N ASP A 438 18.69 -8.52 -24.89
CA ASP A 438 18.81 -9.96 -24.58
C ASP A 438 20.06 -10.55 -25.27
N ARG A 439 20.30 -10.16 -26.53
CA ARG A 439 21.48 -10.60 -27.30
C ARG A 439 22.79 -10.12 -26.66
N LYS A 440 22.84 -8.88 -26.13
CA LYS A 440 23.99 -8.39 -25.34
C LYS A 440 24.17 -9.16 -24.05
N GLU A 441 23.10 -9.40 -23.31
CA GLU A 441 23.15 -10.13 -22.05
C GLU A 441 23.69 -11.55 -22.27
N ILE A 442 23.28 -12.22 -23.35
CA ILE A 442 23.82 -13.53 -23.73
C ILE A 442 25.33 -13.45 -24.00
N ILE A 443 25.82 -12.43 -24.71
CA ILE A 443 27.27 -12.24 -24.95
C ILE A 443 28.01 -12.01 -23.62
N MET A 444 27.44 -11.22 -22.70
CA MET A 444 28.03 -10.94 -21.39
C MET A 444 28.05 -12.19 -20.49
N MET A 445 26.97 -12.96 -20.45
CA MET A 445 26.94 -14.24 -19.74
C MET A 445 27.99 -15.23 -20.28
N MET A 446 28.20 -15.24 -21.60
CA MET A 446 29.22 -16.08 -22.22
C MET A 446 30.65 -15.64 -21.85
N LEU A 447 30.88 -14.35 -21.66
CA LEU A 447 32.13 -13.80 -21.13
C LEU A 447 32.35 -14.22 -19.67
N GLU A 448 31.35 -14.06 -18.81
CA GLU A 448 31.43 -14.43 -17.39
C GLU A 448 31.72 -15.91 -17.17
N ARG A 449 31.12 -16.77 -18.01
CA ARG A 449 31.37 -18.22 -17.99
C ARG A 449 32.70 -18.63 -18.60
N GLY A 450 33.48 -17.67 -19.12
CA GLY A 450 34.76 -17.90 -19.79
C GLY A 450 34.63 -18.67 -21.10
N THR A 451 33.43 -18.68 -21.70
CA THR A 451 33.20 -19.31 -23.00
C THR A 451 33.67 -18.41 -24.13
N LEU A 452 33.48 -17.10 -24.01
CA LEU A 452 34.11 -16.08 -24.85
C LEU A 452 35.22 -15.38 -24.07
N ASP A 453 36.30 -15.01 -24.75
CA ASP A 453 37.29 -14.12 -24.15
C ASP A 453 36.84 -12.64 -24.19
N HIS A 454 37.49 -11.78 -23.42
CA HIS A 454 37.11 -10.37 -23.32
C HIS A 454 37.21 -9.63 -24.67
N LYS A 455 38.15 -10.03 -25.54
CA LYS A 455 38.33 -9.41 -26.85
C LYS A 455 37.21 -9.84 -27.81
N GLU A 456 36.83 -11.11 -27.78
CA GLU A 456 35.71 -11.68 -28.54
C GLU A 456 34.40 -11.00 -28.15
N ALA A 457 34.12 -10.90 -26.83
CA ALA A 457 32.91 -10.26 -26.34
C ALA A 457 32.80 -8.78 -26.75
N VAL A 458 33.87 -7.99 -26.59
CA VAL A 458 33.88 -6.57 -27.01
C VAL A 458 33.67 -6.42 -28.52
N THR A 459 34.28 -7.30 -29.32
CA THR A 459 34.13 -7.27 -30.79
C THR A 459 32.69 -7.60 -31.19
N LEU A 460 32.09 -8.61 -30.58
CA LEU A 460 30.71 -9.01 -30.85
C LEU A 460 29.71 -7.94 -30.39
N THR A 461 29.89 -7.35 -29.21
CA THR A 461 29.03 -6.26 -28.71
C THR A 461 29.13 -5.03 -29.61
N ARG A 462 30.33 -4.70 -30.11
CA ARG A 462 30.51 -3.60 -31.08
C ARG A 462 29.80 -3.90 -32.40
N ARG A 463 29.95 -5.10 -32.94
CA ARG A 463 29.27 -5.50 -34.19
C ARG A 463 27.76 -5.51 -34.06
N LEU A 464 27.26 -5.92 -32.89
CA LEU A 464 25.83 -5.92 -32.57
C LEU A 464 25.26 -4.49 -32.48
N LEU A 465 26.01 -3.55 -31.91
CA LEU A 465 25.54 -2.19 -31.64
C LEU A 465 25.80 -1.19 -32.76
N VAL A 466 26.92 -1.31 -33.46
CA VAL A 466 27.43 -0.29 -34.38
C VAL A 466 27.29 -0.73 -35.83
N ASP A 467 27.59 -1.99 -36.11
CA ASP A 467 27.71 -2.48 -37.48
C ASP A 467 26.45 -3.21 -37.98
N GLU A 468 25.48 -3.50 -37.08
CA GLU A 468 24.28 -4.30 -37.36
C GLU A 468 24.61 -5.57 -38.18
N ASP A 469 25.67 -6.28 -37.76
CA ASP A 469 26.23 -7.41 -38.53
C ASP A 469 25.16 -8.51 -38.75
N GLU A 470 24.66 -8.64 -39.98
CA GLU A 470 23.61 -9.58 -40.38
C GLU A 470 23.98 -11.02 -40.02
N ALA A 471 25.26 -11.40 -40.12
CA ALA A 471 25.72 -12.75 -39.76
C ALA A 471 25.65 -13.01 -38.25
N LEU A 472 25.77 -11.96 -37.44
CA LEU A 472 25.59 -12.03 -35.99
C LEU A 472 24.11 -12.20 -35.63
N HIS A 473 23.23 -11.47 -36.31
CA HIS A 473 21.77 -11.63 -36.17
C HIS A 473 21.31 -13.03 -36.59
N ASP A 474 21.77 -13.53 -37.74
CA ASP A 474 21.47 -14.89 -38.21
C ASP A 474 21.90 -15.98 -37.20
N ALA A 475 23.02 -15.77 -36.49
CA ALA A 475 23.48 -16.69 -35.47
C ALA A 475 22.55 -16.74 -34.24
N PHE A 476 21.98 -15.60 -33.84
CA PHE A 476 21.00 -15.53 -32.76
C PHE A 476 19.63 -16.08 -33.18
N ASP A 477 19.18 -15.77 -34.39
CA ASP A 477 17.92 -16.31 -34.92
C ASP A 477 17.99 -17.83 -35.07
N ALA A 478 19.12 -18.38 -35.53
CA ALA A 478 19.35 -19.83 -35.57
C ALA A 478 19.35 -20.45 -34.17
N PHE A 479 19.84 -19.73 -33.15
CA PHE A 479 19.78 -20.16 -31.76
C PHE A 479 18.37 -20.12 -31.19
N GLU A 480 17.55 -19.13 -31.53
CA GLU A 480 16.15 -19.05 -31.09
C GLU A 480 15.34 -20.26 -31.58
N VAL A 481 15.59 -20.69 -32.81
CA VAL A 481 14.95 -21.86 -33.42
C VAL A 481 15.48 -23.17 -32.85
N ASN A 482 16.81 -23.34 -32.79
CA ASN A 482 17.41 -24.64 -32.45
C ASN A 482 17.66 -24.83 -30.94
N ARG A 483 17.69 -23.74 -30.17
CA ARG A 483 18.02 -23.69 -28.73
C ARG A 483 19.35 -24.39 -28.37
N ASP A 484 20.28 -24.49 -29.33
CA ASP A 484 21.60 -25.10 -29.12
C ASP A 484 22.66 -24.04 -28.79
N GLY A 485 22.96 -23.91 -27.50
CA GLY A 485 23.97 -22.96 -27.03
C GLY A 485 25.39 -23.28 -27.51
N ARG A 486 25.69 -24.53 -27.88
CA ARG A 486 27.03 -24.90 -28.38
C ARG A 486 27.25 -24.40 -29.80
N ASP A 487 26.22 -24.50 -30.64
CA ASP A 487 26.26 -24.00 -32.02
C ASP A 487 26.29 -22.46 -32.04
N LEU A 488 25.58 -21.80 -31.12
CA LEU A 488 25.69 -20.36 -30.91
C LEU A 488 27.13 -19.96 -30.54
N VAL A 489 27.73 -20.60 -29.53
CA VAL A 489 29.11 -20.29 -29.11
C VAL A 489 30.12 -20.50 -30.25
N MET A 490 29.99 -21.57 -31.03
CA MET A 490 30.88 -21.81 -32.18
C MET A 490 30.71 -20.75 -33.28
N SER A 491 29.49 -20.32 -33.55
CA SER A 491 29.18 -19.29 -34.54
C SER A 491 29.72 -17.93 -34.10
N LEU A 492 29.47 -17.54 -32.84
CA LEU A 492 29.99 -16.29 -32.26
C LEU A 492 31.53 -16.25 -32.24
N LYS A 493 32.20 -17.36 -31.92
CA LYS A 493 33.67 -17.43 -31.98
C LYS A 493 34.22 -17.32 -33.39
N THR A 494 33.53 -17.89 -34.36
CA THR A 494 33.92 -17.78 -35.77
C THR A 494 33.82 -16.32 -36.23
N LEU A 495 32.71 -15.65 -35.88
CA LEU A 495 32.49 -14.23 -36.20
C LEU A 495 33.48 -13.30 -35.50
N ALA A 496 33.83 -13.58 -34.23
CA ALA A 496 34.80 -12.80 -33.48
C ALA A 496 36.25 -13.00 -33.95
N GLY A 497 36.58 -14.16 -34.52
CA GLY A 497 37.93 -14.53 -34.96
C GLY A 497 38.36 -13.97 -36.32
N ASP A 498 37.41 -13.53 -37.15
CA ASP A 498 37.67 -13.10 -38.54
C ASP A 498 38.12 -11.63 -38.69
N ASP A 499 38.36 -10.90 -37.59
CA ASP A 499 38.86 -9.51 -37.63
C ASP A 499 40.34 -9.38 -37.19
N PRO A 500 41.29 -9.47 -38.13
CA PRO A 500 42.71 -9.32 -37.82
C PRO A 500 43.15 -7.86 -37.55
N GLU A 501 42.29 -6.85 -37.73
CA GLU A 501 42.67 -5.42 -37.65
C GLU A 501 41.99 -4.63 -36.51
N ALA A 502 41.16 -5.25 -35.68
CA ALA A 502 40.49 -4.56 -34.57
C ALA A 502 41.50 -3.98 -33.54
N VAL A 503 41.64 -2.65 -33.56
CA VAL A 503 42.38 -1.86 -32.56
C VAL A 503 41.64 -1.97 -31.22
N PRO A 504 42.31 -2.31 -30.10
CA PRO A 504 41.65 -2.43 -28.80
C PRO A 504 41.15 -1.06 -28.34
N LEU A 505 39.84 -0.87 -28.37
CA LEU A 505 39.19 0.27 -27.71
C LEU A 505 39.11 0.01 -26.21
N SER A 506 39.33 1.06 -25.43
CA SER A 506 39.21 1.03 -23.97
C SER A 506 37.72 1.01 -23.57
N MET A 507 37.35 0.29 -22.51
CA MET A 507 35.98 0.28 -21.98
C MET A 507 35.41 1.68 -21.71
N GLY A 508 36.29 2.65 -21.41
CA GLY A 508 35.88 4.05 -21.20
C GLY A 508 35.32 4.75 -22.45
N GLU A 509 35.59 4.25 -23.66
CA GLU A 509 35.01 4.80 -24.90
C GLU A 509 33.65 4.17 -25.24
N LEU A 510 33.38 2.93 -24.81
CA LEU A 510 32.07 2.30 -25.01
C LEU A 510 31.02 2.77 -23.99
N ALA A 511 31.44 3.19 -22.79
CA ALA A 511 30.53 3.70 -21.76
C ALA A 511 29.99 5.12 -22.04
N MET A 512 30.60 5.89 -22.96
CA MET A 512 30.18 7.26 -23.29
C MET A 512 29.02 7.35 -24.31
N HIS A 513 28.44 6.23 -24.76
CA HIS A 513 27.32 6.23 -25.70
C HIS A 513 26.03 5.63 -25.14
N VAL A 514 26.02 5.28 -23.85
CA VAL A 514 24.84 4.78 -23.15
C VAL A 514 24.63 5.64 -21.91
N ASP A 515 23.97 6.77 -22.14
CA ASP A 515 23.05 7.49 -21.24
C ASP A 515 23.28 9.01 -21.29
N GLY A 516 22.32 9.71 -21.93
CA GLY A 516 22.29 11.15 -22.06
C GLY A 516 21.78 11.83 -20.80
N ARG A 517 22.41 11.56 -19.66
CA ARG A 517 22.22 12.31 -18.41
C ARG A 517 23.55 12.92 -17.98
N GLU A 518 23.75 14.17 -18.40
CA GLU A 518 24.72 15.07 -17.78
C GLU A 518 24.30 15.28 -16.32
N LEU A 519 24.97 14.58 -15.39
CA LEU A 519 24.94 14.91 -13.98
C LEU A 519 25.90 16.09 -13.77
N GLU A 520 25.34 17.26 -13.48
CA GLU A 520 26.05 18.38 -12.88
C GLU A 520 26.51 17.96 -11.49
N GLU A 521 27.79 17.59 -11.35
CA GLU A 521 28.48 17.49 -10.07
C GLU A 521 28.68 18.90 -9.50
N GLU A 522 27.74 19.37 -8.67
CA GLU A 522 28.00 20.46 -7.73
C GLU A 522 28.80 19.88 -6.54
N GLU A 523 30.10 20.17 -6.53
CA GLU A 523 31.01 19.97 -5.41
C GLU A 523 30.54 20.79 -4.19
N ASP A 524 29.86 20.15 -3.23
CA ASP A 524 29.43 20.76 -1.96
C ASP A 524 30.22 20.13 -0.78
N ASP A 525 31.56 20.28 -0.82
CA ASP A 525 32.51 19.70 0.13
C ASP A 525 32.82 20.61 1.36
N GLU A 526 32.06 21.68 1.62
CA GLU A 526 32.44 22.67 2.66
C GLU A 526 31.79 22.53 4.06
N ASP A 527 30.94 21.54 4.36
CA ASP A 527 30.14 21.57 5.61
C ASP A 527 30.42 20.49 6.68
N ASP A 528 31.34 19.55 6.47
CA ASP A 528 31.58 18.48 7.44
C ASP A 528 32.47 18.90 8.64
N GLU A 529 33.46 19.78 8.46
CA GLU A 529 34.25 20.33 9.58
C GLU A 529 33.39 21.22 10.51
N ALA A 530 32.37 21.90 9.96
CA ALA A 530 31.47 22.76 10.73
C ALA A 530 30.47 21.96 11.61
N ARG A 531 30.12 20.73 11.19
CA ARG A 531 29.28 19.81 11.98
C ARG A 531 30.05 19.20 13.15
N GLU A 532 31.33 18.86 12.97
CA GLU A 532 32.14 18.27 14.03
C GLU A 532 32.47 19.28 15.15
N ALA A 533 32.74 20.55 14.78
CA ALA A 533 32.96 21.63 15.74
C ALA A 533 31.74 21.95 16.64
N ARG A 534 30.51 21.57 16.23
CA ARG A 534 29.28 21.74 17.04
C ARG A 534 29.01 20.57 17.99
N ARG A 535 29.67 19.42 17.86
CA ARG A 535 29.49 18.24 18.74
C ARG A 535 30.26 18.36 20.06
N GLU A 536 31.45 18.96 20.06
CA GLU A 536 32.27 19.13 21.27
C GLU A 536 31.61 19.89 22.45
N PRO A 537 30.85 20.99 22.26
CA PRO A 537 30.26 21.71 23.39
C PRO A 537 29.16 20.90 24.11
N ILE A 538 28.49 19.98 23.42
CA ILE A 538 27.40 19.16 23.99
C ILE A 538 27.98 18.11 24.95
N VAL A 539 29.11 17.49 24.60
CA VAL A 539 29.75 16.46 25.45
C VAL A 539 30.34 17.06 26.73
N ASN A 540 30.88 18.28 26.64
CA ASN A 540 31.40 19.01 27.81
C ASN A 540 30.27 19.44 28.76
N SER A 541 29.15 19.96 28.21
CA SER A 541 27.96 20.28 29.01
C SER A 541 27.37 19.03 29.69
N PHE A 542 27.34 17.90 28.99
CA PHE A 542 26.85 16.64 29.54
C PHE A 542 27.70 16.13 30.73
N SER A 543 29.02 16.30 30.66
CA SER A 543 29.93 15.92 31.75
C SER A 543 29.72 16.76 33.01
N GLU A 544 29.43 18.05 32.86
CA GLU A 544 29.07 18.94 33.98
C GLU A 544 27.71 18.58 34.60
N VAL A 545 26.71 18.26 33.76
CA VAL A 545 25.39 17.81 34.23
C VAL A 545 25.51 16.50 35.01
N ILE A 546 26.26 15.50 34.51
CA ILE A 546 26.52 14.25 35.23
C ILE A 546 27.21 14.50 36.58
N ALA A 547 28.18 15.42 36.62
CA ALA A 547 28.86 15.77 37.88
C ALA A 547 27.92 16.42 38.90
N SER A 548 26.93 17.20 38.43
CA SER A 548 25.94 17.86 39.28
C SER A 548 24.87 16.91 39.85
N MET A 549 24.66 15.75 39.24
CA MET A 549 23.58 14.82 39.59
C MET A 549 23.80 14.05 40.89
N GLY A 550 25.02 14.10 41.44
CA GLY A 550 25.38 13.32 42.64
C GLY A 550 25.26 11.80 42.42
N LEU A 551 25.49 11.34 41.20
CA LEU A 551 25.45 9.92 40.84
C LEU A 551 26.56 9.14 41.53
N THR A 552 26.28 7.87 41.81
CA THR A 552 27.32 6.93 42.22
C THR A 552 28.30 6.68 41.05
N GLU A 553 29.52 6.22 41.36
CA GLU A 553 30.53 5.91 40.33
C GLU A 553 30.04 4.82 39.36
N GLU A 554 29.24 3.88 39.86
CA GLU A 554 28.59 2.83 39.07
C GLU A 554 27.53 3.41 38.10
N GLU A 555 26.69 4.34 38.55
CA GLU A 555 25.70 5.00 37.68
C GLU A 555 26.38 5.87 36.62
N ALA A 556 27.42 6.60 37.00
CA ALA A 556 28.18 7.43 36.06
C ALA A 556 28.90 6.59 34.98
N THR A 557 29.46 5.44 35.35
CA THR A 557 30.08 4.51 34.39
C THR A 557 29.03 3.83 33.50
N ALA A 558 27.87 3.47 34.05
CA ALA A 558 26.75 2.92 33.29
C ALA A 558 26.20 3.91 32.24
N LEU A 559 26.12 5.20 32.58
CA LEU A 559 25.72 6.25 31.64
C LEU A 559 26.76 6.46 30.53
N ARG A 560 28.05 6.51 30.86
CA ARG A 560 29.12 6.59 29.85
C ARG A 560 29.10 5.40 28.89
N LEU A 561 28.84 4.20 29.41
CA LEU A 561 28.70 3.00 28.59
C LEU A 561 27.44 3.06 27.70
N SER A 562 26.33 3.57 28.23
CA SER A 562 25.08 3.73 27.48
C SER A 562 25.22 4.78 26.36
N LEU A 563 26.00 5.84 26.60
CA LEU A 563 26.33 6.85 25.59
C LEU A 563 27.25 6.27 24.51
N ALA A 564 28.29 5.52 24.89
CA ALA A 564 29.21 4.88 23.95
C ALA A 564 28.54 3.79 23.09
N ARG A 565 27.48 3.16 23.59
CA ARG A 565 26.65 2.19 22.85
C ARG A 565 25.49 2.84 22.08
N GLU A 566 25.42 4.16 22.10
CA GLU A 566 24.37 4.93 21.43
C GLU A 566 22.94 4.47 21.78
N ASN A 567 22.69 4.17 23.06
CA ASN A 567 21.40 3.66 23.51
C ASN A 567 20.25 4.60 23.08
N VAL A 568 19.23 4.03 22.43
CA VAL A 568 18.06 4.75 21.89
C VAL A 568 17.37 5.61 22.95
N PHE A 569 17.22 5.10 24.18
CA PHE A 569 16.61 5.84 25.29
C PHE A 569 17.46 7.04 25.73
N MET A 570 18.79 6.93 25.64
CA MET A 570 19.70 8.05 25.94
C MET A 570 19.54 9.18 24.92
N ARG A 571 19.47 8.83 23.63
CA ARG A 571 19.24 9.83 22.56
C ARG A 571 17.89 10.50 22.72
N ALA A 572 16.83 9.74 22.97
CA ALA A 572 15.49 10.27 23.19
C ALA A 572 15.44 11.26 24.37
N CYS A 573 16.06 10.92 25.51
CA CYS A 573 16.10 11.83 26.67
C CYS A 573 16.87 13.13 26.38
N LEU A 574 17.98 13.04 25.64
CA LEU A 574 18.75 14.23 25.25
C LEU A 574 17.99 15.11 24.25
N GLU A 575 17.20 14.50 23.36
CA GLU A 575 16.36 15.23 22.40
C GLU A 575 15.19 15.93 23.10
N VAL A 576 14.52 15.27 24.05
CA VAL A 576 13.48 15.89 24.89
C VAL A 576 14.07 17.08 25.67
N PHE A 577 15.22 16.91 26.31
CA PHE A 577 15.90 18.01 27.00
C PHE A 577 16.28 19.17 26.07
N ARG A 578 16.65 18.87 24.81
CA ARG A 578 16.97 19.91 23.83
C ARG A 578 15.78 20.84 23.59
N VAL A 579 14.57 20.28 23.59
CA VAL A 579 13.30 21.00 23.37
C VAL A 579 12.82 21.68 24.66
N GLU A 580 12.73 20.93 25.76
CA GLU A 580 12.06 21.39 26.99
C GLU A 580 12.96 22.19 27.91
N ARG A 581 14.28 21.97 27.85
CA ARG A 581 15.29 22.60 28.71
C ARG A 581 15.05 22.38 30.21
N ASP A 582 14.29 21.35 30.59
CA ASP A 582 14.08 20.97 31.99
C ASP A 582 15.24 20.08 32.49
N GLU A 583 16.07 20.66 33.35
CA GLU A 583 17.21 19.93 33.91
C GLU A 583 16.79 18.82 34.88
N ASP A 584 15.71 18.97 35.63
CA ASP A 584 15.35 18.01 36.67
C ASP A 584 14.74 16.74 36.06
N ASP A 585 13.97 16.88 34.98
CA ASP A 585 13.43 15.76 34.21
C ASP A 585 14.52 14.99 33.45
N LEU A 586 15.52 15.70 32.90
CA LEU A 586 16.70 15.06 32.33
C LEU A 586 17.44 14.24 33.41
N LYS A 587 17.59 14.79 34.62
CA LYS A 587 18.29 14.10 35.71
C LYS A 587 17.54 12.85 36.17
N ASP A 588 16.21 12.88 36.26
CA ASP A 588 15.42 11.68 36.62
C ASP A 588 15.52 10.60 35.53
N SER A 589 15.37 11.01 34.27
CA SER A 589 15.45 10.13 33.11
C SER A 589 16.82 9.44 33.01
N LEU A 590 17.90 10.20 33.18
CA LEU A 590 19.27 9.66 33.20
C LEU A 590 19.49 8.72 34.41
N LYS A 591 18.97 9.03 35.60
CA LYS A 591 19.04 8.10 36.75
C LYS A 591 18.33 6.79 36.47
N ARG A 592 17.15 6.84 35.83
CA ARG A 592 16.38 5.66 35.46
C ARG A 592 17.12 4.80 34.45
N ILE A 593 17.73 5.41 33.42
CA ILE A 593 18.57 4.71 32.44
C ILE A 593 19.79 4.09 33.12
N ALA A 594 20.49 4.82 33.99
CA ALA A 594 21.67 4.32 34.69
C ALA A 594 21.35 3.06 35.51
N ARG A 595 20.26 3.09 36.31
CA ARG A 595 19.81 1.95 37.11
C ARG A 595 19.40 0.76 36.24
N ARG A 596 18.71 1.01 35.12
CA ARG A 596 18.33 -0.05 34.16
C ARG A 596 19.56 -0.71 33.55
N THR A 597 20.57 0.09 33.16
CA THR A 597 21.83 -0.42 32.61
C THR A 597 22.62 -1.23 33.64
N ILE A 598 22.66 -0.79 34.91
CA ILE A 598 23.29 -1.55 36.01
C ILE A 598 22.55 -2.88 36.24
N ASN A 599 21.22 -2.85 36.29
CA ASN A 599 20.40 -4.05 36.49
C ASN A 599 20.58 -5.04 35.32
N ALA A 600 20.65 -4.54 34.08
CA ALA A 600 20.93 -5.37 32.91
C ALA A 600 22.34 -5.99 32.95
N ALA A 601 23.34 -5.23 33.41
CA ALA A 601 24.70 -5.75 33.56
C ALA A 601 24.83 -6.76 34.72
N SER A 602 24.08 -6.57 35.81
CA SER A 602 24.11 -7.45 36.99
C SER A 602 23.34 -8.76 36.78
N LEU A 603 22.33 -8.77 35.91
CA LEU A 603 21.61 -9.98 35.50
C LEU A 603 22.49 -10.96 34.69
N GLY A 604 23.68 -10.53 34.25
CA GLY A 604 24.58 -11.33 33.43
C GLY A 604 23.96 -11.68 32.07
N PRO A 605 24.77 -12.14 31.09
CA PRO A 605 24.20 -12.82 29.94
C PRO A 605 23.53 -14.07 30.47
N ILE A 606 22.20 -14.11 30.44
CA ILE A 606 21.42 -15.31 30.74
C ILE A 606 21.95 -16.39 29.79
N ALA A 607 22.77 -17.29 30.32
CA ALA A 607 23.31 -18.41 29.58
C ALA A 607 22.17 -19.41 29.35
N GLY A 608 21.42 -19.20 28.27
CA GLY A 608 20.42 -20.09 27.72
C GLY A 608 19.98 -19.49 26.38
N SER A 609 19.95 -20.21 25.26
CA SER A 609 19.93 -21.66 25.03
C SER A 609 20.39 -21.93 23.60
N ASN A 610 21.29 -22.91 23.44
CA ASN A 610 21.46 -23.65 22.18
C ASN A 610 20.18 -24.42 21.85
#